data_AF-A0A561VHC7-F1
#
_entry.id   AF-A0A561VHC7-F1
#
_cell.length_a   1.000
_cell.length_b   1.000
_cell.length_c   1.000
_cell.angle_alpha   90.00
_cell.angle_beta   90.00
_cell.angle_gamma   90.00
#
_symmetry.space_group_name_H-M   'P 1'
#
loop_
_entity.id
_entity.type
_entity.pdbx_description
1 polymer ?
#
loop_
_entity_poly.entity_id
_entity_poly.type
_entity_poly.pdbx_seq_one_letter_code
_entity_poly.pdbx_strand_id
1 'polypeptide(L)'
;MADATEYLDHDEWEVALDILVELGDAYASESAYWDLLAEAARLLWLSRTERWCHWRRAEVARGLIRVDLQLVEPGVLGARRTPIPGEGHSRPLWDIGDVTAAGHPDLYVARIWVESQPDLLPGGRGVVRLAPLSPQRWQRLSAGYVITMHEQKPVAGIATVIETVFPVIKGHDGG
;
A
#
# COMPACT_ATOMS: atom_id res chain seq x y z
N MET A 1 -21.55 10.79 12.84
CA MET A 1 -20.12 10.53 13.06
C MET A 1 -19.80 11.12 14.39
N ALA A 2 -19.34 10.30 15.34
CA ALA A 2 -18.91 10.82 16.63
C ALA A 2 -17.64 11.65 16.44
N ASP A 3 -17.51 12.74 17.18
CA ASP A 3 -16.36 13.64 17.13
C ASP A 3 -15.22 13.00 17.92
N ALA A 4 -14.00 12.98 17.37
CA ALA A 4 -12.82 12.48 18.10
C ALA A 4 -12.66 13.21 19.45
N THR A 5 -13.07 14.48 19.52
CA THR A 5 -13.05 15.30 20.74
C THR A 5 -13.87 14.69 21.87
N GLU A 6 -15.04 14.11 21.56
CA GLU A 6 -15.92 13.48 22.56
C GLU A 6 -15.21 12.31 23.25
N TYR A 7 -14.42 11.53 22.51
CA TYR A 7 -13.67 10.40 23.05
C TYR A 7 -12.45 10.82 23.86
N LEU A 8 -11.77 11.89 23.43
CA LEU A 8 -10.65 12.46 24.19
C LEU A 8 -11.13 12.97 25.56
N ASP A 9 -12.33 13.56 25.64
CA ASP A 9 -12.93 14.04 26.90
C ASP A 9 -13.28 12.91 27.88
N HIS A 10 -13.38 11.66 27.40
CA HIS A 10 -13.66 10.46 28.19
C HIS A 10 -12.43 9.53 28.37
N ASP A 11 -11.22 10.01 28.07
CA ASP A 11 -9.98 9.22 28.10
C ASP A 11 -9.99 7.99 27.17
N GLU A 12 -10.84 7.98 26.14
CA GLU A 12 -10.94 6.91 25.13
C GLU A 12 -9.96 7.14 23.97
N TRP A 13 -8.66 7.23 24.31
CA TRP A 13 -7.59 7.64 23.40
C TRP A 13 -7.43 6.75 22.15
N GLU A 14 -7.64 5.43 22.28
CA GLU A 14 -7.56 4.50 21.15
C GLU A 14 -8.68 4.75 20.14
N VAL A 15 -9.91 4.97 20.62
CA VAL A 15 -11.09 5.23 19.77
C VAL A 15 -10.97 6.59 19.08
N ALA A 16 -10.51 7.60 19.81
CA ALA A 16 -10.23 8.91 19.24
C ALA A 16 -9.18 8.84 18.11
N LEU A 17 -8.12 8.05 18.31
CA LEU A 17 -7.08 7.86 17.31
C LEU A 17 -7.61 7.13 16.06
N ASP A 18 -8.42 6.09 16.23
CA ASP A 18 -9.02 5.37 15.10
C ASP A 18 -9.89 6.31 14.24
N ILE A 19 -10.69 7.18 14.87
CA ILE A 19 -11.49 8.19 14.16
C ILE A 19 -10.60 9.18 13.40
N LEU A 20 -9.50 9.64 14.02
CA LEU A 20 -8.56 10.54 13.35
C LEU A 20 -7.89 9.86 12.15
N VAL A 21 -7.53 8.58 12.26
CA VAL A 21 -7.00 7.80 11.12
C VAL A 21 -8.03 7.73 9.98
N GLU A 22 -9.28 7.42 10.28
CA GLU A 22 -10.36 7.38 9.28
C GLU A 22 -10.59 8.74 8.60
N LEU A 23 -10.56 9.83 9.37
CA LEU A 23 -10.67 11.19 8.83
C LEU A 23 -9.47 11.53 7.93
N GLY A 24 -8.25 11.16 8.33
CA GLY A 24 -7.06 11.35 7.52
C GLY A 24 -7.15 10.64 6.17
N ASP A 25 -7.72 9.44 6.17
CA ASP A 25 -7.95 8.66 4.96
C ASP A 25 -9.01 9.30 4.05
N ALA A 26 -10.11 9.79 4.63
CA ALA A 26 -11.19 10.43 3.88
C ALA A 26 -10.79 11.78 3.25
N TYR A 27 -9.92 12.55 3.90
CA TYR A 27 -9.58 13.92 3.49
C TYR A 27 -8.19 14.09 2.85
N ALA A 28 -7.49 12.99 2.57
CA ALA A 28 -6.16 13.00 1.95
C ALA A 28 -5.16 13.95 2.66
N SER A 29 -5.06 13.79 3.99
CA SER A 29 -4.25 14.66 4.85
C SER A 29 -2.76 14.68 4.48
N GLU A 30 -2.10 15.79 4.83
CA GLU A 30 -0.67 16.02 4.57
C GLU A 30 0.25 15.05 5.35
N SER A 31 1.51 14.95 4.91
CA SER A 31 2.50 14.05 5.54
C SER A 31 2.73 14.31 7.03
N ALA A 32 2.62 15.56 7.49
CA ALA A 32 2.80 15.94 8.90
C ALA A 32 1.66 15.43 9.79
N TYR A 33 0.44 15.35 9.26
CA TYR A 33 -0.70 14.77 9.97
C TYR A 33 -0.45 13.30 10.29
N TRP A 34 0.03 12.54 9.30
CA TRP A 34 0.35 11.12 9.47
C TRP A 34 1.55 10.88 10.39
N ASP A 35 2.53 11.79 10.44
CA ASP A 35 3.61 11.71 11.44
C ASP A 35 3.06 11.82 12.87
N LEU A 36 2.14 12.77 13.10
CA LEU A 36 1.55 12.97 14.41
C LEU A 36 0.75 11.75 14.87
N LEU A 37 -0.07 11.17 13.98
CA LEU A 37 -0.84 9.97 14.31
C LEU A 37 0.05 8.74 14.52
N ALA A 38 1.16 8.61 13.78
CA ALA A 38 2.13 7.53 14.00
C ALA A 38 2.76 7.63 15.40
N GLU A 39 3.14 8.84 15.81
CA GLU A 39 3.73 9.07 17.14
C GLU A 39 2.71 8.81 18.27
N ALA A 40 1.45 9.24 18.09
CA ALA A 40 0.38 8.93 19.02
C ALA A 40 0.14 7.41 19.14
N ALA A 41 0.05 6.70 18.01
CA ALA A 41 -0.10 5.25 17.98
C ALA A 41 1.06 4.54 18.70
N ARG A 42 2.28 5.02 18.53
CA ARG A 42 3.48 4.50 19.19
C ARG A 42 3.40 4.66 20.71
N LEU A 43 2.97 5.82 21.21
CA LEU A 43 2.79 6.08 22.65
C LEU A 43 1.70 5.20 23.27
N LEU A 44 0.68 4.84 22.49
CA LEU A 44 -0.40 3.93 22.87
C LEU A 44 -0.09 2.45 22.60
N TRP A 45 1.11 2.11 22.12
CA TRP A 45 1.51 0.72 21.81
C TRP A 45 0.68 0.05 20.69
N LEU A 46 0.08 0.85 19.81
CA LEU A 46 -0.75 0.39 18.69
C LEU A 46 0.09 0.20 17.42
N SER A 47 0.93 -0.84 17.40
CA SER A 47 1.93 -1.04 16.34
C SER A 47 1.35 -1.21 14.93
N ARG A 48 0.11 -1.71 14.77
CA ARG A 48 -0.54 -1.79 13.44
C ARG A 48 -0.93 -0.41 12.94
N THR A 49 -1.54 0.41 13.80
CA THR A 49 -1.96 1.79 13.51
C THR A 49 -0.75 2.67 13.21
N GLU A 50 0.34 2.55 13.98
CA GLU A 50 1.61 3.23 13.72
C GLU A 50 2.14 2.94 12.30
N ARG A 51 2.19 1.67 11.91
CA ARG A 51 2.64 1.25 10.56
C ARG A 51 1.71 1.74 9.46
N TRP A 52 0.40 1.76 9.72
CA TRP A 52 -0.56 2.34 8.77
C TRP A 52 -0.31 3.82 8.55
N CYS A 53 -0.10 4.59 9.63
CA CYS A 53 0.22 6.01 9.54
C CYS A 53 1.51 6.25 8.73
N HIS A 54 2.57 5.46 8.98
CA HIS A 54 3.79 5.52 8.16
C HIS A 54 3.56 5.12 6.70
N TRP A 55 2.67 4.16 6.43
CA TRP A 55 2.28 3.79 5.08
C TRP A 55 1.60 4.95 4.35
N ARG A 56 0.60 5.57 4.98
CA ARG A 56 -0.14 6.70 4.43
C ARG A 56 0.72 7.93 4.22
N ARG A 57 1.62 8.24 5.14
CA ARG A 57 2.68 9.23 4.94
C ARG A 57 3.46 8.97 3.63
N ALA A 58 3.89 7.74 3.41
CA ALA A 58 4.66 7.38 2.23
C ALA A 58 3.84 7.52 0.94
N GLU A 59 2.54 7.20 0.98
CA GLU A 59 1.62 7.40 -0.15
C GLU A 59 1.44 8.88 -0.49
N VAL A 60 1.32 9.76 0.50
CA VAL A 60 1.28 11.22 0.26
C VAL A 60 2.55 11.69 -0.47
N ALA A 61 3.72 11.19 -0.06
CA ALA A 61 5.00 11.61 -0.61
C ALA A 61 5.35 10.99 -1.97
N ARG A 62 4.90 9.75 -2.24
CA ARG A 62 5.37 8.94 -3.39
C ARG A 62 4.27 8.53 -4.34
N GLY A 63 3.02 8.78 -3.96
CA GLY A 63 1.83 8.35 -4.67
C GLY A 63 1.22 7.07 -4.10
N LEU A 64 -0.06 6.91 -4.40
CA LEU A 64 -0.91 5.77 -4.12
C LEU A 64 -1.02 4.89 -5.36
N ILE A 65 -0.93 3.58 -5.17
CA ILE A 65 -1.24 2.58 -6.19
C ILE A 65 -2.11 1.51 -5.53
N ARG A 66 -3.35 1.35 -5.99
CA ARG A 66 -4.26 0.29 -5.53
C ARG A 66 -4.49 -0.69 -6.65
N VAL A 67 -4.41 -1.98 -6.32
CA VAL A 67 -4.59 -3.06 -7.28
C VAL A 67 -5.51 -4.13 -6.70
N ASP A 68 -6.30 -4.76 -7.56
CA ASP A 68 -7.01 -5.99 -7.25
C ASP A 68 -6.07 -7.16 -7.53
N LEU A 69 -5.54 -7.79 -6.48
CA LEU A 69 -4.56 -8.87 -6.57
C LEU A 69 -5.25 -10.22 -6.42
N GLN A 70 -5.10 -11.08 -7.42
CA GLN A 70 -5.43 -12.50 -7.38
C GLN A 70 -4.13 -13.30 -7.25
N LEU A 71 -3.98 -14.06 -6.17
CA LEU A 71 -2.87 -15.00 -6.01
C LEU A 71 -3.12 -16.27 -6.82
N VAL A 72 -2.04 -16.89 -7.28
CA VAL A 72 -2.10 -18.17 -7.97
C VAL A 72 -2.66 -19.25 -7.04
N GLU A 73 -3.51 -20.11 -7.59
CA GLU A 73 -4.20 -21.19 -6.87
C GLU A 73 -3.21 -22.18 -6.22
N PRO A 74 -3.49 -22.68 -5.00
CA PRO A 74 -2.66 -23.68 -4.35
C PRO A 74 -2.45 -24.92 -5.23
N GLY A 75 -1.23 -25.43 -5.26
CA GLY A 75 -0.86 -26.60 -6.07
C GLY A 75 -0.41 -26.27 -7.50
N VAL A 76 -0.54 -25.02 -7.94
CA VAL A 76 0.07 -24.53 -9.18
C VAL A 76 1.50 -24.05 -8.90
N LEU A 77 2.42 -24.22 -9.86
CA LEU A 77 3.77 -23.67 -9.73
C LEU A 77 3.70 -22.14 -9.56
N GLY A 78 4.48 -21.61 -8.62
CA GLY A 78 4.45 -20.18 -8.26
C GLY A 78 3.45 -19.85 -7.14
N ALA A 79 2.55 -20.76 -6.79
CA ALA A 79 1.62 -20.55 -5.69
C ALA A 79 2.35 -20.33 -4.36
N ARG A 80 1.88 -19.33 -3.61
CA ARG A 80 2.34 -19.11 -2.24
C ARG A 80 1.92 -20.27 -1.35
N ARG A 81 2.75 -20.59 -0.37
CA ARG A 81 2.42 -21.55 0.71
C ARG A 81 2.02 -20.86 2.01
N THR A 82 2.34 -19.58 2.14
CA THR A 82 2.05 -18.77 3.32
C THR A 82 1.27 -17.51 2.90
N PRO A 83 0.42 -16.98 3.79
CA PRO A 83 -0.30 -15.73 3.53
C PRO A 83 0.66 -14.57 3.23
N ILE A 84 0.16 -13.54 2.54
CA ILE A 84 0.79 -12.22 2.53
C ILE A 84 0.36 -11.52 3.82
N PRO A 85 1.31 -11.14 4.70
CA PRO A 85 0.98 -10.32 5.86
C PRO A 85 0.38 -8.99 5.43
N GLY A 86 -0.75 -8.57 6.01
CA GLY A 86 -1.47 -7.38 5.53
C GLY A 86 -0.82 -6.03 5.84
N GLU A 87 0.28 -6.02 6.58
CA GLU A 87 0.80 -4.82 7.25
C GLU A 87 2.08 -4.27 6.61
N GLY A 88 2.23 -4.39 5.28
CA GLY A 88 3.35 -3.76 4.56
C GLY A 88 4.69 -4.51 4.63
N HIS A 89 4.74 -5.73 5.19
CA HIS A 89 6.00 -6.46 5.37
C HIS A 89 6.50 -7.14 4.11
N SER A 90 5.58 -7.68 3.30
CA SER A 90 5.92 -8.41 2.09
C SER A 90 6.54 -7.48 1.06
N ARG A 91 7.64 -7.91 0.42
CA ARG A 91 8.40 -7.15 -0.59
C ARG A 91 8.57 -7.95 -1.89
N PRO A 92 7.48 -8.38 -2.55
CA PRO A 92 7.58 -9.13 -3.78
C PRO A 92 8.12 -8.27 -4.93
N LEU A 93 8.53 -8.97 -5.97
CA LEU A 93 8.91 -8.40 -7.26
C LEU A 93 7.67 -8.25 -8.15
N TRP A 94 7.67 -7.25 -9.01
CA TRP A 94 6.57 -6.94 -9.90
C TRP A 94 7.09 -6.72 -11.31
N ASP A 95 6.49 -7.42 -12.25
CA ASP A 95 6.58 -7.09 -13.66
C ASP A 95 5.48 -6.09 -13.98
N ILE A 96 5.90 -4.87 -14.33
CA ILE A 96 5.02 -3.77 -14.72
C ILE A 96 5.00 -3.55 -16.23
N GLY A 97 5.62 -4.44 -17.02
CA GLY A 97 5.70 -4.38 -18.47
C GLY A 97 6.93 -3.70 -19.05
N ASP A 98 7.93 -3.37 -18.21
CA ASP A 98 9.24 -2.92 -18.71
C ASP A 98 10.11 -4.13 -19.06
N VAL A 99 11.03 -3.92 -20.00
CA VAL A 99 11.97 -4.95 -20.45
C VAL A 99 13.40 -4.47 -20.29
N THR A 100 14.27 -5.39 -19.86
CA THR A 100 15.72 -5.20 -19.84
C THR A 100 16.27 -5.10 -21.26
N ALA A 101 17.50 -4.60 -21.42
CA ALA A 101 18.19 -4.57 -22.72
C ALA A 101 18.34 -5.96 -23.36
N ALA A 102 18.30 -7.03 -22.56
CA ALA A 102 18.35 -8.41 -23.01
C ALA A 102 16.96 -8.98 -23.41
N GLY A 103 15.89 -8.18 -23.32
CA GLY A 103 14.52 -8.58 -23.67
C GLY A 103 13.78 -9.37 -22.59
N HIS A 104 14.37 -9.55 -21.40
CA HIS A 104 13.67 -10.16 -20.27
C HIS A 104 12.82 -9.13 -19.51
N PRO A 105 11.75 -9.54 -18.82
CA PRO A 105 11.00 -8.67 -17.93
C PRO A 105 11.91 -7.99 -16.90
N ASP A 106 11.75 -6.68 -16.74
CA ASP A 106 12.44 -5.91 -15.71
C ASP A 106 11.55 -5.85 -14.46
N LEU A 107 12.06 -6.39 -13.34
CA LEU A 107 11.28 -6.61 -12.13
C LEU A 107 11.57 -5.57 -11.07
N TYR A 108 10.50 -5.04 -10.45
CA TYR A 108 10.58 -3.96 -9.47
C TYR A 108 10.03 -4.37 -8.11
N VAL A 109 10.67 -3.93 -7.03
CA VAL A 109 10.20 -4.20 -5.67
C VAL A 109 9.09 -3.22 -5.29
N ALA A 110 7.98 -3.73 -4.77
CA ALA A 110 6.97 -2.93 -4.08
C ALA A 110 6.44 -3.68 -2.86
N ARG A 111 6.28 -2.97 -1.74
CA ARG A 111 5.62 -3.54 -0.55
C ARG A 111 4.12 -3.69 -0.79
N ILE A 112 3.48 -4.60 -0.06
CA ILE A 112 2.03 -4.83 -0.11
C ILE A 112 1.38 -4.52 1.24
N TRP A 113 0.34 -3.68 1.22
CA TRP A 113 -0.62 -3.53 2.31
C TRP A 113 -1.97 -4.11 1.89
N VAL A 114 -2.60 -4.96 2.70
CA VAL A 114 -3.91 -5.58 2.40
C VAL A 114 -5.00 -4.72 3.03
N GLU A 115 -5.98 -4.24 2.24
CA GLU A 115 -6.97 -3.27 2.75
C GLU A 115 -8.06 -3.92 3.59
N SER A 116 -8.66 -5.01 3.10
CA SER A 116 -9.93 -5.53 3.65
C SER A 116 -9.78 -6.74 4.57
N GLN A 117 -8.56 -7.25 4.75
CA GLN A 117 -8.30 -8.48 5.50
C GLN A 117 -7.00 -8.35 6.30
N PRO A 118 -6.86 -9.06 7.44
CA PRO A 118 -5.63 -9.04 8.23
C PRO A 118 -4.43 -9.52 7.41
N ASP A 119 -4.63 -10.57 6.62
CA ASP A 119 -3.67 -11.18 5.70
C ASP A 119 -4.39 -11.62 4.41
N LEU A 120 -3.68 -11.70 3.28
CA LEU A 120 -4.20 -12.31 2.05
C LEU A 120 -3.74 -13.77 1.97
N LEU A 121 -4.69 -14.71 2.08
CA LEU A 121 -4.44 -16.15 2.10
C LEU A 121 -3.93 -16.67 0.73
N PRO A 122 -3.19 -17.80 0.69
CA PRO A 122 -2.83 -18.47 -0.56
C PRO A 122 -4.05 -18.71 -1.47
N GLY A 123 -3.92 -18.44 -2.78
CA GLY A 123 -5.04 -18.49 -3.74
C GLY A 123 -6.08 -17.37 -3.57
N GLY A 124 -5.95 -16.53 -2.55
CA GLY A 124 -6.92 -15.48 -2.26
C GLY A 124 -6.89 -14.33 -3.27
N ARG A 125 -7.98 -13.56 -3.25
CA ARG A 125 -8.12 -12.29 -3.95
C ARG A 125 -8.39 -11.16 -2.97
N GLY A 126 -7.81 -9.99 -3.22
CA GLY A 126 -8.11 -8.81 -2.41
C GLY A 126 -7.54 -7.53 -3.00
N VAL A 127 -8.12 -6.41 -2.58
CA VAL A 127 -7.56 -5.09 -2.86
C VAL A 127 -6.35 -4.86 -1.98
N VAL A 128 -5.24 -4.51 -2.62
CA VAL A 128 -3.98 -4.21 -1.95
C VAL A 128 -3.42 -2.88 -2.43
N ARG A 129 -2.69 -2.22 -1.53
CA ARG A 129 -1.93 -1.00 -1.82
C ARG A 129 -0.49 -1.36 -2.05
N LEU A 130 0.14 -0.74 -3.03
CA LEU A 130 1.53 -0.96 -3.37
C LEU A 130 2.37 0.26 -2.98
N ALA A 131 3.49 0.02 -2.31
CA ALA A 131 4.52 1.04 -2.05
C ALA A 131 5.81 0.69 -2.79
N PRO A 132 6.03 1.22 -4.01
CA PRO A 132 7.23 0.96 -4.80
C PRO A 132 8.51 1.45 -4.14
N LEU A 133 9.59 0.70 -4.32
CA LEU A 133 10.93 1.16 -3.95
C LEU A 133 11.46 2.22 -4.93
N SER A 134 11.05 2.17 -6.20
CA SER A 134 11.40 3.11 -7.28
C SER A 134 10.14 3.74 -7.91
N PRO A 135 9.46 4.68 -7.21
CA PRO A 135 8.15 5.20 -7.62
C PRO A 135 8.09 5.79 -9.04
N GLN A 136 9.21 6.34 -9.53
CA GLN A 136 9.30 6.96 -10.85
C GLN A 136 8.97 5.98 -11.98
N ARG A 137 9.30 4.69 -11.81
CA ARG A 137 9.02 3.65 -12.81
C ARG A 137 7.53 3.31 -12.90
N TRP A 138 6.78 3.59 -11.83
CA TRP A 138 5.39 3.20 -11.68
C TRP A 138 4.41 4.30 -12.13
N GLN A 139 4.90 5.51 -12.40
CA GLN A 139 4.08 6.67 -12.79
C GLN A 139 3.28 6.47 -14.08
N ARG A 140 3.70 5.55 -14.95
CA ARG A 140 2.99 5.21 -16.19
C ARG A 140 1.79 4.29 -15.99
N LEU A 141 1.60 3.73 -14.78
CA LEU A 141 0.46 2.85 -14.51
C LEU A 141 -0.83 3.67 -14.42
N SER A 142 -1.87 3.15 -15.05
CA SER A 142 -3.23 3.70 -15.00
C SER A 142 -4.23 2.59 -14.69
N ALA A 143 -5.43 2.96 -14.27
CA ALA A 143 -6.50 2.01 -13.99
C ALA A 143 -6.75 1.08 -15.20
N GLY A 144 -6.92 -0.22 -14.92
CA GLY A 144 -7.07 -1.27 -15.92
C GLY A 144 -5.76 -1.94 -16.35
N TYR A 145 -4.59 -1.40 -16.02
CA TYR A 145 -3.32 -2.07 -16.31
C TYR A 145 -3.21 -3.41 -15.55
N VAL A 146 -2.73 -4.44 -16.24
CA VAL A 146 -2.45 -5.75 -15.63
C VAL A 146 -0.94 -5.85 -15.38
N ILE A 147 -0.58 -6.13 -14.14
CA ILE A 147 0.80 -6.34 -13.69
C ILE A 147 0.90 -7.70 -13.00
N THR A 148 2.09 -8.29 -12.95
CA THR A 148 2.27 -9.62 -12.33
C THR A 148 3.22 -9.56 -11.14
N MET A 149 2.87 -10.29 -10.09
CA MET A 149 3.66 -10.43 -8.87
C MET A 149 4.54 -11.69 -8.97
N HIS A 150 5.79 -11.58 -8.56
CA HIS A 150 6.78 -12.64 -8.54
C HIS A 150 7.45 -12.71 -7.17
N GLU A 151 7.62 -13.92 -6.65
CA GLU A 151 8.50 -14.19 -5.51
C GLU A 151 9.65 -15.12 -5.91
N GLN A 152 9.39 -15.98 -6.89
CA GLN A 152 10.31 -16.79 -7.68
C GLN A 152 9.72 -16.88 -9.10
N LYS A 153 10.36 -17.62 -10.01
CA LYS A 153 9.69 -18.06 -11.25
C LYS A 153 8.91 -19.35 -10.97
N PRO A 154 7.65 -19.51 -11.44
CA PRO A 154 6.84 -18.59 -12.24
C PRO A 154 6.06 -17.56 -11.39
N VAL A 155 5.22 -16.75 -12.05
CA VAL A 155 4.31 -15.74 -11.45
C VAL A 155 3.58 -16.29 -10.23
N ALA A 156 3.52 -15.49 -9.16
CA ALA A 156 2.84 -15.80 -7.91
C ALA A 156 1.46 -15.13 -7.77
N GLY A 157 1.18 -14.11 -8.58
CA GLY A 157 -0.12 -13.44 -8.62
C GLY A 157 -0.28 -12.50 -9.81
N ILE A 158 -1.53 -12.20 -10.14
CA ILE A 158 -1.91 -11.27 -11.21
C ILE A 158 -2.69 -10.14 -10.55
N ALA A 159 -2.36 -8.91 -10.87
CA ALA A 159 -3.06 -7.76 -10.33
C ALA A 159 -3.56 -6.82 -11.41
N THR A 160 -4.77 -6.30 -11.22
CA THR A 160 -5.33 -5.23 -12.06
C THR A 160 -5.26 -3.93 -11.29
N VAL A 161 -4.65 -2.90 -11.88
CA VAL A 161 -4.59 -1.56 -11.29
C VAL A 161 -6.00 -0.98 -11.23
N ILE A 162 -6.43 -0.60 -10.02
CA ILE A 162 -7.73 0.03 -9.77
C ILE A 162 -7.58 1.55 -9.78
N GLU A 163 -6.53 2.04 -9.12
CA GLU A 163 -6.34 3.47 -8.87
C GLU A 163 -4.85 3.80 -8.79
N THR A 164 -4.47 4.93 -9.38
CA THR A 164 -3.16 5.54 -9.20
C THR A 164 -3.32 7.03 -8.93
N VAL A 165 -2.64 7.53 -7.90
CA VAL A 165 -2.55 8.95 -7.59
C VAL A 165 -1.08 9.26 -7.34
N PHE A 166 -0.44 10.00 -8.24
CA PHE A 166 0.95 10.42 -8.06
C PHE A 166 1.01 11.91 -7.76
N PRO A 167 1.92 12.35 -6.86
CA PRO A 167 2.12 13.76 -6.62
C PRO A 167 2.61 14.42 -7.92
N VAL A 168 1.93 15.49 -8.33
CA VAL A 168 2.39 16.31 -9.45
C VAL A 168 3.65 17.02 -9.01
N ILE A 169 4.78 16.74 -9.68
CA ILE A 169 5.98 17.55 -9.51
C ILE A 169 5.64 18.94 -10.03
N LYS A 170 5.43 19.93 -9.14
CA LYS A 170 5.39 21.32 -9.57
C LYS A 170 6.76 21.66 -10.13
N GLY A 171 6.83 21.80 -11.45
CA GLY A 171 8.00 22.38 -12.10
C GLY A 171 8.30 23.72 -11.43
N HIS A 172 9.56 23.90 -11.03
CA HIS A 172 10.06 25.22 -10.69
C HIS A 172 10.06 26.01 -12.00
N ASP A 173 9.03 26.83 -12.24
CA ASP A 173 9.07 27.84 -13.28
C ASP A 173 10.20 28.81 -12.90
N GLY A 174 11.35 28.62 -13.55
CA GLY A 174 12.48 29.51 -13.46
C GLY A 174 12.13 30.84 -14.12
N GLY A 175 12.18 31.92 -13.33
CA GLY A 175 12.23 33.29 -13.82
C GLY A 175 13.63 33.69 -14.29
#